data_AF-A0A9X4ARD3-F1
#
_entry.id   AF-A0A9X4ARD3-F1
#
_cell.length_a   1.000
_cell.length_b   1.000
_cell.length_c   1.000
_cell.angle_alpha   90.00
_cell.angle_beta   90.00
_cell.angle_gamma   90.00
#
_symmetry.space_group_name_H-M   'P 1'
#
loop_
_entity.id
_entity.type
_entity.pdbx_description
1 polymer ?
#
loop_
_entity_poly.entity_id
_entity_poly.type
_entity_poly.pdbx_seq_one_letter_code
_entity_poly.pdbx_strand_id
1 'polypeptide(L)'
;MSKPSTDFVRWSEVVRSMNVDAEALPQSPVPLHVLFGEAVDVARFFEKYYKTQVGEGGVVLRRGLDSVAGRGKGKGARRIGPKTGKEILSIQRAAQEAQTRYLLTVDSAKPDEDPLERGLFLLGEIKAALTYHFDDGVTDAADAQLARVSAAHEADPRSADAVAAALADHAALAATYEKELDGFGGFSAAYIGEAKKVAAALREKPARVATSEATRDAILLRNQLVALLLERIAIVRAAARFVFRDRPEIVREATSEYARKRRAEARRTKESPAETAGG
;
A
#
# COMPACT_ATOMS: atom_id res chain seq x y z
N MET A 1 -25.60 6.78 3.89
CA MET A 1 -24.55 6.20 3.01
C MET A 1 -25.18 5.82 1.68
N SER A 2 -24.46 5.98 0.57
CA SER A 2 -24.89 5.49 -0.74
C SER A 2 -24.94 3.96 -0.78
N LYS A 3 -25.76 3.41 -1.69
CA LYS A 3 -25.82 1.96 -1.93
C LYS A 3 -24.43 1.44 -2.31
N PRO A 4 -23.98 0.29 -1.78
CA PRO A 4 -22.68 -0.26 -2.12
C PRO A 4 -22.56 -0.59 -3.61
N SER A 5 -21.37 -0.39 -4.19
CA SER A 5 -21.13 -0.78 -5.58
C SER A 5 -21.16 -2.30 -5.75
N THR A 6 -21.43 -2.76 -6.97
CA THR A 6 -21.40 -4.19 -7.31
C THR A 6 -20.03 -4.81 -7.08
N ASP A 7 -18.96 -4.08 -7.41
CA ASP A 7 -17.58 -4.49 -7.15
C ASP A 7 -17.33 -4.65 -5.64
N PHE A 8 -17.77 -3.70 -4.82
CA PHE A 8 -17.63 -3.76 -3.37
C PHE A 8 -18.36 -4.96 -2.77
N VAL A 9 -19.63 -5.20 -3.14
CA VAL A 9 -20.39 -6.36 -2.65
C VAL A 9 -19.68 -7.66 -2.99
N ARG A 10 -19.33 -7.84 -4.27
CA ARG A 10 -18.68 -9.06 -4.77
C ARG A 10 -17.39 -9.37 -4.02
N TRP A 11 -16.48 -8.40 -3.90
CA TRP A 11 -15.18 -8.66 -3.30
C TRP A 11 -15.24 -8.76 -1.78
N SER A 12 -16.20 -8.08 -1.14
CA SER A 12 -16.45 -8.25 0.29
C SER A 12 -16.87 -9.68 0.62
N GLU A 13 -17.76 -10.28 -0.17
CA GLU A 13 -18.14 -11.69 -0.02
C GLU A 13 -16.93 -12.62 -0.21
N VAL A 14 -16.11 -12.35 -1.23
CA VAL A 14 -14.91 -13.15 -1.50
C VAL A 14 -13.95 -13.12 -0.31
N VAL A 15 -13.58 -11.95 0.19
CA VAL A 15 -12.60 -11.88 1.28
C VAL A 15 -13.14 -12.39 2.62
N ARG A 16 -14.44 -12.23 2.89
CA ARG A 16 -15.10 -12.86 4.05
C ARG A 16 -15.05 -14.39 3.98
N SER A 17 -15.14 -14.96 2.79
CA SER A 17 -15.03 -16.41 2.59
C SER A 17 -13.62 -16.99 2.75
N MET A 18 -12.59 -16.13 2.76
CA MET A 18 -11.19 -16.56 2.84
C MET A 18 -10.72 -16.92 4.25
N ASN A 19 -11.51 -16.63 5.31
CA ASN A 19 -11.17 -16.88 6.71
C ASN A 19 -9.73 -16.47 7.08
N VAL A 20 -9.32 -15.27 6.67
CA VAL A 20 -7.99 -14.75 6.98
C VAL A 20 -7.97 -14.19 8.38
N ASP A 21 -7.02 -14.63 9.21
CA ASP A 21 -6.80 -14.10 10.55
C ASP A 21 -6.51 -12.59 10.46
N ALA A 22 -7.33 -11.79 11.14
CA ALA A 22 -7.26 -10.33 11.14
C ALA A 22 -5.88 -9.80 11.57
N GLU A 23 -5.24 -10.50 12.50
CA GLU A 23 -3.92 -10.17 13.05
C GLU A 23 -2.77 -10.55 12.12
N ALA A 24 -3.00 -11.44 11.15
CA ALA A 24 -2.00 -11.88 10.18
C ALA A 24 -2.00 -11.05 8.88
N LEU A 25 -2.91 -10.09 8.74
CA LEU A 25 -3.00 -9.26 7.55
C LEU A 25 -1.85 -8.26 7.49
N PRO A 26 -1.00 -8.28 6.45
CA PRO A 26 0.08 -7.32 6.33
C PRO A 26 -0.48 -5.91 6.15
N GLN A 27 0.10 -4.94 6.85
CA GLN A 27 -0.13 -3.53 6.52
C GLN A 27 0.38 -3.25 5.10
N SER A 28 -0.30 -2.34 4.39
CA SER A 28 0.16 -1.92 3.06
C SER A 28 1.55 -1.28 3.19
N PRO A 29 2.57 -1.76 2.44
CA PRO A 29 3.92 -1.19 2.51
C PRO A 29 4.03 0.17 1.82
N VAL A 30 2.97 0.60 1.12
CA VAL A 30 2.88 1.89 0.44
C VAL A 30 1.55 2.56 0.80
N PRO A 31 1.48 3.89 0.78
CA PRO A 31 0.23 4.57 1.08
C PRO A 31 -0.83 4.27 -0.01
N LEU A 32 -2.11 4.21 0.39
CA LEU A 32 -3.13 3.52 -0.39
C LEU A 32 -3.39 4.10 -1.78
N HIS A 33 -3.32 5.41 -1.95
CA HIS A 33 -3.51 6.04 -3.25
C HIS A 33 -2.37 5.65 -4.22
N VAL A 34 -1.14 5.41 -3.73
CA VAL A 34 -0.03 4.90 -4.55
C VAL A 34 -0.38 3.48 -4.95
N LEU A 35 -0.79 2.64 -4.01
CA LEU A 35 -1.23 1.27 -4.31
C LEU A 35 -2.36 1.27 -5.37
N PHE A 36 -3.32 2.17 -5.26
CA PHE A 36 -4.42 2.29 -6.22
C PHE A 36 -3.93 2.76 -7.60
N GLY A 37 -3.00 3.71 -7.66
CA GLY A 37 -2.33 4.09 -8.92
C GLY A 37 -1.57 2.91 -9.54
N GLU A 38 -0.77 2.21 -8.73
CA GLU A 38 -0.02 1.03 -9.17
C GLU A 38 -0.94 -0.09 -9.67
N ALA A 39 -2.12 -0.27 -9.06
CA ALA A 39 -3.11 -1.23 -9.52
C ALA A 39 -3.59 -0.91 -10.95
N VAL A 40 -3.80 0.37 -11.27
CA VAL A 40 -4.18 0.83 -12.62
C VAL A 40 -3.05 0.57 -13.61
N ASP A 41 -1.81 0.89 -13.25
CA ASP A 41 -0.64 0.66 -14.12
C ASP A 41 -0.42 -0.83 -14.40
N VAL A 42 -0.53 -1.67 -13.37
CA VAL A 42 -0.38 -3.13 -13.50
C VAL A 42 -1.51 -3.72 -14.33
N ALA A 43 -2.75 -3.23 -14.18
CA ALA A 43 -3.86 -3.66 -15.02
C ALA A 43 -3.65 -3.25 -16.48
N ARG A 44 -3.13 -2.05 -16.76
CA ARG A 44 -2.78 -1.60 -18.11
C ARG A 44 -1.65 -2.43 -18.72
N PHE A 45 -0.60 -2.69 -17.95
CA PHE A 45 0.48 -3.60 -18.31
C PHE A 45 -0.06 -4.98 -18.68
N PHE A 46 -0.96 -5.52 -17.84
CA PHE A 46 -1.60 -6.81 -18.07
C PHE A 46 -2.32 -6.86 -19.41
N GLU A 47 -3.20 -5.90 -19.69
CA GLU A 47 -3.94 -5.85 -20.96
C GLU A 47 -3.00 -5.74 -22.18
N LYS A 48 -1.94 -4.93 -22.08
CA LYS A 48 -0.94 -4.76 -23.15
C LYS A 48 -0.15 -6.04 -23.45
N TYR A 49 0.13 -6.84 -22.43
CA TYR A 49 1.11 -7.93 -22.51
C TYR A 49 0.55 -9.33 -22.22
N TYR A 50 -0.77 -9.46 -22.08
CA TYR A 50 -1.41 -10.74 -21.80
C TYR A 50 -1.22 -11.76 -22.92
N LYS A 51 -1.52 -11.39 -24.18
CA LYS A 51 -1.49 -12.33 -25.31
C LYS A 51 -0.09 -12.53 -25.88
N THR A 52 0.23 -13.77 -26.22
CA THR A 52 1.39 -14.11 -27.05
C THR A 52 1.22 -13.50 -28.44
N GLN A 53 2.24 -12.79 -28.92
CA GLN A 53 2.30 -12.23 -30.27
C GLN A 53 2.97 -13.22 -31.22
N VAL A 54 2.27 -13.51 -32.31
CA VAL A 54 2.67 -14.44 -33.35
C VAL A 54 2.73 -13.67 -34.67
N GLY A 55 3.81 -13.87 -35.42
CA GLY A 55 4.03 -13.26 -36.72
C GLY A 55 3.52 -14.14 -37.86
N GLU A 56 3.80 -13.71 -39.10
CA GLU A 56 3.48 -14.51 -40.29
C GLU A 56 4.14 -15.90 -40.22
N GLY A 57 3.42 -16.92 -40.69
CA GLY A 57 3.89 -18.31 -40.64
C GLY A 57 3.86 -18.95 -39.24
N GLY A 58 3.27 -18.31 -38.22
CA GLY A 58 3.11 -18.92 -36.89
C GLY A 58 4.31 -18.77 -35.96
N VAL A 59 5.31 -17.96 -36.34
CA VAL A 59 6.51 -17.72 -35.53
C VAL A 59 6.16 -16.85 -34.32
N VAL A 60 6.52 -17.30 -33.11
CA VAL A 60 6.29 -16.51 -31.89
C VAL A 60 7.27 -15.33 -31.84
N LEU A 61 6.76 -14.11 -32.00
CA LEU A 61 7.55 -12.87 -31.91
C LEU A 61 7.79 -12.43 -30.47
N ARG A 62 6.82 -12.70 -29.59
CA ARG A 62 6.90 -12.37 -28.16
C ARG A 62 5.90 -13.20 -27.37
N ARG A 63 6.37 -13.87 -26.32
CA ARG A 63 5.49 -14.59 -25.38
C ARG A 63 4.64 -13.61 -24.58
N GLY A 64 3.39 -13.97 -24.31
CA GLY A 64 2.49 -13.24 -23.43
C GLY A 64 2.40 -13.86 -22.05
N LEU A 65 1.75 -13.16 -21.12
CA LEU A 65 1.43 -13.70 -19.79
C LEU A 65 0.50 -14.93 -19.87
N ASP A 66 -0.24 -15.09 -20.97
CA ASP A 66 -1.03 -16.28 -21.30
C ASP A 66 -0.19 -17.57 -21.34
N SER A 67 1.11 -17.48 -21.65
CA SER A 67 2.02 -18.63 -21.65
C SER A 67 2.21 -19.29 -20.27
N VAL A 68 1.90 -18.56 -19.19
CA VAL A 68 1.89 -19.06 -17.81
C VAL A 68 0.48 -19.11 -17.21
N ALA A 69 -0.55 -18.74 -17.97
CA ALA A 69 -1.93 -18.88 -17.52
C ALA A 69 -2.27 -20.36 -17.32
N GLY A 70 -2.85 -20.69 -16.17
CA GLY A 70 -3.30 -22.06 -15.87
C GLY A 70 -2.21 -23.08 -15.51
N ARG A 71 -0.90 -22.78 -15.62
CA ARG A 71 0.19 -23.70 -15.22
C ARG A 71 0.39 -23.71 -13.70
N GLY A 72 -0.33 -24.59 -13.03
CA GLY A 72 -0.13 -24.98 -11.65
C GLY A 72 -1.14 -26.08 -11.29
N LYS A 73 -0.74 -27.16 -10.62
CA LYS A 73 -1.70 -28.08 -10.00
C LYS A 73 -1.86 -27.63 -8.56
N GLY A 74 -3.02 -27.06 -8.23
CA GLY A 74 -3.36 -26.57 -6.89
C GLY A 74 -4.67 -25.78 -6.89
N LYS A 75 -5.57 -26.08 -5.95
CA LYS A 75 -6.80 -25.32 -5.70
C LYS A 75 -6.44 -24.01 -4.99
N GLY A 76 -7.05 -22.90 -5.43
CA GLY A 76 -6.97 -21.60 -4.76
C GLY A 76 -6.20 -20.54 -5.55
N ALA A 77 -6.94 -19.55 -6.05
CA ALA A 77 -6.62 -18.12 -6.28
C ALA A 77 -5.30 -17.63 -6.90
N ARG A 78 -4.23 -18.42 -7.01
CA ARG A 78 -2.88 -17.98 -7.42
C ARG A 78 -2.61 -18.16 -8.90
N ARG A 79 -3.59 -17.90 -9.77
CA ARG A 79 -3.40 -18.04 -11.22
C ARG A 79 -3.81 -16.78 -11.97
N ILE A 80 -2.97 -16.42 -12.91
CA ILE A 80 -3.32 -15.45 -13.94
C ILE A 80 -4.31 -16.10 -14.91
N GLY A 81 -5.39 -15.38 -15.18
CA GLY A 81 -6.36 -15.69 -16.22
C GLY A 81 -6.65 -14.47 -17.09
N PRO A 82 -7.43 -14.62 -18.17
CA PRO A 82 -7.70 -13.54 -19.13
C PRO A 82 -8.44 -12.35 -18.52
N LYS A 83 -8.99 -12.49 -17.31
CA LYS A 83 -9.71 -11.43 -16.59
C LYS A 83 -8.90 -10.79 -15.48
N THR A 84 -7.66 -11.22 -15.22
CA THR A 84 -6.88 -10.76 -14.05
C THR A 84 -6.67 -9.24 -14.02
N GLY A 85 -6.40 -8.60 -15.16
CA GLY A 85 -6.31 -7.13 -15.23
C GLY A 85 -7.60 -6.43 -14.82
N LYS A 86 -8.75 -6.92 -15.31
CA LYS A 86 -10.09 -6.41 -14.92
C LYS A 86 -10.42 -6.68 -13.46
N GLU A 87 -10.00 -7.83 -12.93
CA GLU A 87 -10.15 -8.17 -11.51
C GLU A 87 -9.34 -7.22 -10.64
N ILE A 88 -8.09 -6.89 -10.99
CA ILE A 88 -7.28 -5.90 -10.27
C ILE A 88 -8.01 -4.56 -10.17
N LEU A 89 -8.56 -4.04 -11.28
CA LEU A 89 -9.31 -2.78 -11.27
C LEU A 89 -10.61 -2.86 -10.44
N SER A 90 -11.29 -4.01 -10.49
CA SER A 90 -12.52 -4.25 -9.73
C SER A 90 -12.23 -4.34 -8.21
N ILE A 91 -11.14 -4.99 -7.81
CA ILE A 91 -10.67 -5.04 -6.41
C ILE A 91 -10.19 -3.66 -5.96
N GLN A 92 -9.47 -2.91 -6.81
CA GLN A 92 -9.02 -1.54 -6.50
C GLN A 92 -10.20 -0.64 -6.16
N ARG A 93 -11.28 -0.67 -6.96
CA ARG A 93 -12.50 0.10 -6.66
C ARG A 93 -13.17 -0.33 -5.35
N ALA A 94 -13.25 -1.63 -5.09
CA ALA A 94 -13.78 -2.14 -3.83
C ALA A 94 -12.94 -1.70 -2.62
N ALA A 95 -11.61 -1.77 -2.72
CA ALA A 95 -10.69 -1.34 -1.67
C ALA A 95 -10.76 0.18 -1.42
N GLN A 96 -10.90 0.98 -2.49
CA GLN A 96 -11.11 2.42 -2.39
C GLN A 96 -12.45 2.74 -1.70
N GLU A 97 -13.54 2.05 -2.07
CA GLU A 97 -14.83 2.22 -1.40
C GLU A 97 -14.75 1.79 0.09
N ALA A 98 -14.04 0.72 0.40
CA ALA A 98 -13.82 0.27 1.78
C ALA A 98 -13.04 1.32 2.60
N GLN A 99 -11.99 1.92 2.01
CA GLN A 99 -11.26 3.03 2.62
C GLN A 99 -12.17 4.22 2.87
N THR A 100 -12.98 4.64 1.88
CA THR A 100 -13.92 5.76 2.07
C THR A 100 -14.91 5.46 3.18
N ARG A 101 -15.45 4.24 3.25
CA ARG A 101 -16.38 3.84 4.33
C ARG A 101 -15.71 3.88 5.70
N TYR A 102 -14.48 3.40 5.81
CA TYR A 102 -13.70 3.46 7.04
C TYR A 102 -13.38 4.92 7.45
N LEU A 103 -12.96 5.77 6.51
CA LEU A 103 -12.74 7.19 6.79
C LEU A 103 -14.02 7.86 7.27
N LEU A 104 -15.16 7.56 6.66
CA LEU A 104 -16.44 8.08 7.12
C LEU A 104 -16.81 7.58 8.52
N THR A 105 -16.34 6.42 8.99
CA THR A 105 -16.56 5.99 10.39
C THR A 105 -15.59 6.67 11.36
N VAL A 106 -14.34 6.92 10.94
CA VAL A 106 -13.31 7.52 11.79
C VAL A 106 -13.43 9.04 11.86
N ASP A 107 -13.69 9.71 10.73
CA ASP A 107 -13.83 11.17 10.64
C ASP A 107 -15.17 11.67 11.20
N SER A 108 -16.18 10.80 11.33
CA SER A 108 -17.45 11.15 11.99
C SER A 108 -17.41 10.94 13.52
N ALA A 109 -16.44 10.20 14.03
CA ALA A 109 -16.12 10.20 15.45
C ALA A 109 -15.36 11.48 15.77
N LYS A 110 -15.77 12.21 16.82
CA LYS A 110 -14.94 13.35 17.24
C LYS A 110 -13.59 12.82 17.77
N PRO A 111 -12.47 13.55 17.62
CA PRO A 111 -11.15 13.10 18.09
C PRO A 111 -11.10 12.69 19.58
N ASP A 112 -12.03 13.22 20.38
CA ASP A 112 -12.24 12.95 21.80
C ASP A 112 -13.13 11.73 22.09
N GLU A 113 -13.82 11.16 21.09
CA GLU A 113 -14.72 10.00 21.25
C GLU A 113 -14.02 8.65 21.03
N ASP A 114 -13.01 8.57 20.13
CA ASP A 114 -12.20 7.35 19.91
C ASP A 114 -10.73 7.67 19.52
N PRO A 115 -9.92 8.17 20.47
CA PRO A 115 -8.54 8.55 20.20
C PRO A 115 -7.64 7.37 19.82
N LEU A 116 -8.01 6.13 20.20
CA LEU A 116 -7.21 4.94 19.91
C LEU A 116 -7.27 4.59 18.42
N GLU A 117 -8.47 4.53 17.85
CA GLU A 117 -8.60 4.27 16.41
C GLU A 117 -8.03 5.39 15.56
N ARG A 118 -8.27 6.66 15.94
CA ARG A 118 -7.66 7.78 15.21
C ARG A 118 -6.14 7.71 15.27
N GLY A 119 -5.58 7.36 16.43
CA GLY A 119 -4.14 7.15 16.59
C GLY A 119 -3.59 6.02 15.72
N LEU A 120 -4.29 4.88 15.65
CA LEU A 120 -3.91 3.76 14.78
C LEU A 120 -3.98 4.11 13.29
N PHE A 121 -4.99 4.88 12.87
CA PHE A 121 -5.10 5.41 11.51
C PHE A 121 -3.91 6.29 11.17
N LEU A 122 -3.66 7.33 11.99
CA LEU A 122 -2.57 8.29 11.77
C LEU A 122 -1.21 7.60 11.77
N LEU A 123 -0.99 6.65 12.69
CA LEU A 123 0.24 5.86 12.74
C LEU A 123 0.44 5.05 11.44
N GLY A 124 -0.62 4.42 10.92
CA GLY A 124 -0.57 3.68 9.65
C GLY A 124 -0.23 4.57 8.46
N GLU A 125 -0.87 5.73 8.35
CA GLU A 125 -0.61 6.68 7.26
C GLU A 125 0.81 7.26 7.33
N ILE A 126 1.27 7.67 8.53
CA ILE A 126 2.63 8.18 8.73
C ILE A 126 3.67 7.11 8.40
N LYS A 127 3.50 5.88 8.91
CA LYS A 127 4.42 4.77 8.62
C LYS A 127 4.48 4.46 7.13
N ALA A 128 3.34 4.41 6.45
CA ALA A 128 3.30 4.16 5.02
C ALA A 128 3.99 5.28 4.23
N ALA A 129 3.74 6.55 4.59
CA ALA A 129 4.37 7.70 3.97
C ALA A 129 5.90 7.67 4.16
N LEU A 130 6.39 7.46 5.38
CA LEU A 130 7.82 7.36 5.70
C LEU A 130 8.50 6.17 5.00
N THR A 131 7.92 4.97 5.11
CA THR A 131 8.44 3.75 4.46
C THR A 131 8.58 3.97 2.98
N TYR A 132 7.56 4.58 2.38
CA TYR A 132 7.57 4.84 0.96
C TYR A 132 8.51 5.99 0.58
N HIS A 133 8.63 7.02 1.41
CA HIS A 133 9.54 8.13 1.13
C HIS A 133 11.01 7.66 1.17
N PHE A 134 11.39 6.85 2.16
CA PHE A 134 12.76 6.39 2.36
C PHE A 134 13.21 5.23 1.45
N ASP A 135 12.30 4.40 0.92
CA ASP A 135 12.67 3.31 -0.01
C ASP A 135 13.14 3.83 -1.39
N ASP A 136 14.14 4.70 -1.47
CA ASP A 136 14.64 5.30 -2.71
C ASP A 136 15.43 4.31 -3.61
N GLY A 137 15.56 3.05 -3.16
CA GLY A 137 16.35 2.00 -3.80
C GLY A 137 17.78 1.90 -3.29
N VAL A 138 18.17 2.70 -2.30
CA VAL A 138 19.44 2.65 -1.60
C VAL A 138 19.18 2.63 -0.11
N THR A 139 19.70 1.62 0.60
CA THR A 139 19.63 1.60 2.06
C THR A 139 20.55 2.68 2.65
N ASP A 140 19.97 3.69 3.28
CA ASP A 140 20.70 4.81 3.87
C ASP A 140 20.39 5.06 5.36
N ALA A 141 20.83 6.21 5.87
CA ALA A 141 20.64 6.57 7.28
C ALA A 141 19.16 6.82 7.64
N ALA A 142 18.34 7.29 6.69
CA ALA A 142 16.92 7.50 6.89
C ALA A 142 16.17 6.17 6.98
N ASP A 143 16.51 5.19 6.12
CA ASP A 143 16.00 3.81 6.25
C ASP A 143 16.35 3.22 7.62
N ALA A 144 17.62 3.35 8.03
CA ALA A 144 18.08 2.86 9.33
C ALA A 144 17.38 3.57 10.50
N GLN A 145 17.03 4.85 10.36
CA GLN A 145 16.28 5.58 11.38
C GLN A 145 14.84 5.09 11.47
N LEU A 146 14.14 4.90 10.35
CA LEU A 146 12.79 4.33 10.35
C LEU A 146 12.76 2.91 10.88
N ALA A 147 13.74 2.08 10.50
CA ALA A 147 13.87 0.71 10.99
C ALA A 147 14.06 0.68 12.52
N ARG A 148 14.88 1.58 13.08
CA ARG A 148 15.06 1.72 14.54
C ARG A 148 13.78 2.12 15.25
N VAL A 149 13.08 3.14 14.75
CA VAL A 149 11.80 3.59 15.33
C VAL A 149 10.74 2.49 15.22
N SER A 150 10.67 1.79 14.09
CA SER A 150 9.73 0.68 13.90
C SER A 150 10.01 -0.49 14.84
N ALA A 151 11.28 -0.89 14.99
CA ALA A 151 11.70 -1.98 15.85
C ALA A 151 11.44 -1.70 17.34
N ALA A 152 11.52 -0.43 17.75
CA ALA A 152 11.21 -0.02 19.13
C ALA A 152 9.76 -0.31 19.53
N HIS A 153 8.84 -0.42 18.56
CA HIS A 153 7.41 -0.62 18.78
C HIS A 153 6.87 -1.95 18.24
N GLU A 154 7.72 -2.84 17.71
CA GLU A 154 7.27 -4.07 17.04
C GLU A 154 6.61 -5.06 18.01
N ALA A 155 7.10 -5.12 19.25
CA ALA A 155 6.60 -5.99 20.30
C ALA A 155 5.54 -5.32 21.21
N ASP A 156 5.20 -4.06 20.95
CA ASP A 156 4.30 -3.32 21.82
C ASP A 156 2.86 -3.87 21.70
N PRO A 157 2.15 -4.02 22.84
CA PRO A 157 0.74 -4.40 22.80
C PRO A 157 -0.08 -3.29 22.15
N ARG A 158 -1.27 -3.64 21.62
CA ARG A 158 -2.19 -2.67 21.02
C ARG A 158 -2.96 -1.87 22.08
N SER A 159 -2.25 -1.24 23.02
CA SER A 159 -2.78 -0.43 24.12
C SER A 159 -2.71 1.07 23.79
N ALA A 160 -3.50 1.89 24.51
CA ALA A 160 -3.50 3.34 24.32
C ALA A 160 -2.12 3.96 24.54
N ASP A 161 -1.39 3.49 25.55
CA ASP A 161 -0.05 4.01 25.90
C ASP A 161 1.00 3.64 24.84
N ALA A 162 1.00 2.37 24.40
CA ALA A 162 1.86 1.90 23.32
C ALA A 162 1.60 2.65 22.00
N VAL A 163 0.33 2.83 21.64
CA VAL A 163 -0.05 3.58 20.44
C VAL A 163 0.35 5.06 20.57
N ALA A 164 0.21 5.66 21.75
CA ALA A 164 0.64 7.05 21.98
C ALA A 164 2.16 7.21 21.83
N ALA A 165 2.96 6.26 22.36
CA ALA A 165 4.40 6.24 22.20
C ALA A 165 4.79 6.10 20.72
N ALA A 166 4.28 5.07 20.04
CA ALA A 166 4.56 4.84 18.63
C ALA A 166 4.15 6.02 17.75
N LEU A 167 2.99 6.62 18.00
CA LEU A 167 2.48 7.77 17.25
C LEU A 167 3.37 9.01 17.46
N ALA A 168 3.84 9.26 18.67
CA ALA A 168 4.73 10.38 18.95
C ALA A 168 6.08 10.23 18.23
N ASP A 169 6.70 9.05 18.28
CA ASP A 169 8.02 8.81 17.71
C ASP A 169 8.00 8.84 16.18
N HIS A 170 6.99 8.21 15.56
CA HIS A 170 6.82 8.27 14.12
C HIS A 170 6.44 9.68 13.63
N ALA A 171 5.60 10.42 14.37
CA ALA A 171 5.27 11.81 14.02
C ALA A 171 6.47 12.74 14.19
N ALA A 172 7.34 12.50 15.17
CA ALA A 172 8.59 13.24 15.33
C ALA A 172 9.53 13.01 14.15
N LEU A 173 9.66 11.75 13.70
CA LEU A 173 10.42 11.41 12.49
C LEU A 173 9.78 12.01 11.23
N ALA A 174 8.46 11.96 11.07
CA ALA A 174 7.78 12.55 9.92
C ALA A 174 7.93 14.08 9.86
N ALA A 175 7.95 14.76 11.01
CA ALA A 175 8.13 16.20 11.07
C ALA A 175 9.46 16.69 10.48
N THR A 176 10.52 15.86 10.46
CA THR A 176 11.78 16.24 9.82
C THR A 176 11.71 16.25 8.29
N TYR A 177 10.69 15.60 7.71
CA TYR A 177 10.44 15.49 6.28
C TYR A 177 9.07 16.09 5.89
N GLU A 178 8.53 17.01 6.70
CA GLU A 178 7.16 17.51 6.54
C GLU A 178 6.89 18.09 5.15
N LYS A 179 7.85 18.85 4.60
CA LYS A 179 7.72 19.48 3.28
C LYS A 179 7.73 18.45 2.16
N GLU A 180 8.55 17.42 2.31
CA GLU A 180 8.71 16.34 1.35
C GLU A 180 7.53 15.37 1.40
N LEU A 181 6.87 15.24 2.55
CA LEU A 181 5.72 14.38 2.77
C LEU A 181 4.38 15.06 2.44
N ASP A 182 4.28 16.39 2.45
CA ASP A 182 3.00 17.06 2.17
C ASP A 182 2.55 16.86 0.71
N GLY A 183 1.36 16.28 0.54
CA GLY A 183 0.88 15.85 -0.78
C GLY A 183 1.71 14.70 -1.39
N PHE A 184 2.63 14.11 -0.62
CA PHE A 184 3.41 12.95 -1.06
C PHE A 184 2.51 11.73 -1.09
N GLY A 185 2.02 11.48 -2.30
CA GLY A 185 0.84 10.66 -2.36
C GLY A 185 -0.35 11.35 -1.69
N GLY A 186 -1.47 10.76 -1.37
CA GLY A 186 -2.56 11.47 -0.68
C GLY A 186 -2.25 11.93 0.76
N PHE A 187 -1.00 11.94 1.22
CA PHE A 187 -0.64 12.27 2.60
C PHE A 187 -0.82 13.77 2.86
N SER A 188 -1.38 14.10 4.01
CA SER A 188 -1.52 15.48 4.48
C SER A 188 -0.55 15.75 5.61
N ALA A 189 0.30 16.77 5.50
CA ALA A 189 1.18 17.18 6.59
C ALA A 189 0.42 17.52 7.89
N ALA A 190 -0.85 17.90 7.79
CA ALA A 190 -1.72 18.12 8.94
C ALA A 190 -1.83 16.89 9.86
N TYR A 191 -1.69 15.67 9.31
CA TYR A 191 -1.69 14.43 10.10
C TYR A 191 -0.52 14.35 11.09
N ILE A 192 0.62 14.99 10.80
CA ILE A 192 1.76 15.04 11.73
C ILE A 192 1.41 15.85 12.98
N GLY A 193 0.81 17.02 12.79
CA GLY A 193 0.34 17.86 13.89
C GLY A 193 -0.82 17.23 14.66
N GLU A 194 -1.73 16.56 13.96
CA GLU A 194 -2.83 15.82 14.56
C GLU A 194 -2.35 14.63 15.40
N ALA A 195 -1.38 13.86 14.89
CA ALA A 195 -0.78 12.72 15.59
C ALA A 195 -0.23 13.11 16.96
N LYS A 196 0.44 14.27 17.06
CA LYS A 196 0.93 14.81 18.34
C LYS A 196 -0.22 15.10 19.32
N LYS A 197 -1.34 15.66 18.84
CA LYS A 197 -2.52 15.94 19.66
C LYS A 197 -3.20 14.66 20.14
N VAL A 198 -3.36 13.67 19.25
CA VAL A 198 -3.96 12.38 19.57
C VAL A 198 -3.08 11.59 20.54
N ALA A 199 -1.76 11.60 20.38
CA ALA A 199 -0.83 10.98 21.32
C ALA A 199 -0.94 11.60 22.72
N ALA A 200 -1.09 12.93 22.83
CA ALA A 200 -1.34 13.59 24.12
C ALA A 200 -2.69 13.15 24.73
N ALA A 201 -3.76 13.14 23.92
CA ALA A 201 -5.08 12.71 24.37
C ALA A 201 -5.10 11.25 24.87
N LEU A 202 -4.39 10.34 24.19
CA LEU A 202 -4.26 8.93 24.60
C LEU A 202 -3.54 8.75 25.94
N ARG A 203 -2.59 9.63 26.26
CA ARG A 203 -1.87 9.62 27.55
C ARG A 203 -2.72 10.22 28.69
N GLU A 204 -3.48 11.28 28.41
CA GLU A 204 -4.34 11.93 29.39
C GLU A 204 -5.59 11.10 29.75
N LYS A 205 -6.11 10.35 28.77
CA LYS A 205 -7.25 9.45 28.94
C LYS A 205 -6.88 8.09 28.34
N PRO A 206 -6.30 7.15 29.11
CA PRO A 206 -6.14 5.78 28.64
C PRO A 206 -7.53 5.28 28.25
N ALA A 207 -7.76 5.15 26.94
CA ALA A 207 -9.08 4.95 26.38
C ALA A 207 -9.72 3.71 27.01
N ARG A 208 -10.97 3.83 27.48
CA ARG A 208 -11.83 2.65 27.61
C ARG A 208 -11.92 2.04 26.22
N VAL A 209 -11.51 0.78 26.11
CA VAL A 209 -11.54 0.00 24.87
C VAL A 209 -12.97 -0.10 24.37
N ALA A 210 -13.39 0.82 23.52
CA ALA A 210 -14.69 0.75 22.88
C ALA A 210 -14.61 1.33 21.47
N THR A 211 -13.65 0.85 20.66
CA THR A 211 -13.85 0.92 19.21
C THR A 211 -15.22 0.33 18.91
N SER A 212 -16.05 1.06 18.17
CA SER A 212 -17.33 0.50 17.71
C SER A 212 -17.06 -0.74 16.85
N GLU A 213 -17.87 -1.79 17.02
CA GLU A 213 -17.79 -3.01 16.20
C GLU A 213 -17.80 -2.67 14.69
N ALA A 214 -18.59 -1.67 14.31
CA ALA A 214 -18.64 -1.14 12.95
C ALA A 214 -17.30 -0.60 12.43
N THR A 215 -16.51 0.09 13.27
CA THR A 215 -15.19 0.61 12.86
C THR A 215 -14.17 -0.53 12.73
N ARG A 216 -14.21 -1.50 13.65
CA ARG A 216 -13.36 -2.71 13.58
C ARG A 216 -13.65 -3.52 12.32
N ASP A 217 -14.93 -3.70 11.99
CA ASP A 217 -15.34 -4.42 10.78
C ASP A 217 -14.94 -3.68 9.50
N ALA A 218 -15.07 -2.35 9.49
CA ALA A 218 -14.70 -1.52 8.35
C ALA A 218 -13.19 -1.57 8.06
N ILE A 219 -12.34 -1.46 9.10
CA ILE A 219 -10.89 -1.53 8.93
C ILE A 219 -10.44 -2.94 8.53
N LEU A 220 -11.05 -3.98 9.11
CA LEU A 220 -10.74 -5.36 8.76
C LEU A 220 -11.05 -5.63 7.29
N LEU A 221 -12.25 -5.27 6.84
CA LEU A 221 -12.66 -5.44 5.45
C LEU A 221 -11.74 -4.69 4.48
N ARG A 222 -11.39 -3.44 4.81
CA ARG A 222 -10.42 -2.63 4.04
C ARG A 222 -9.07 -3.34 3.94
N ASN A 223 -8.52 -3.82 5.05
CA ASN A 223 -7.23 -4.51 5.06
C ASN A 223 -7.26 -5.82 4.27
N GLN A 224 -8.35 -6.59 4.35
CA GLN A 224 -8.53 -7.81 3.57
C GLN A 224 -8.58 -7.53 2.06
N LEU A 225 -9.30 -6.50 1.64
CA LEU A 225 -9.36 -6.10 0.22
C LEU A 225 -8.01 -5.57 -0.30
N VAL A 226 -7.29 -4.82 0.54
CA VAL A 226 -5.92 -4.34 0.23
C VAL A 226 -4.95 -5.51 0.09
N ALA A 227 -5.00 -6.50 0.99
CA ALA A 227 -4.18 -7.70 0.91
C ALA A 227 -4.49 -8.50 -0.37
N LEU A 228 -5.77 -8.66 -0.72
CA LEU A 228 -6.18 -9.32 -1.97
C LEU A 228 -5.67 -8.56 -3.21
N LEU A 229 -5.71 -7.21 -3.20
CA LEU A 229 -5.19 -6.38 -4.27
C LEU A 229 -3.68 -6.57 -4.44
N LEU A 230 -2.93 -6.52 -3.34
CA LEU A 230 -1.48 -6.75 -3.31
C LEU A 230 -1.13 -8.14 -3.84
N GLU A 231 -1.89 -9.18 -3.46
CA GLU A 231 -1.69 -10.54 -3.97
C GLU A 231 -1.86 -10.58 -5.50
N ARG A 232 -2.93 -9.98 -6.05
CA ARG A 232 -3.17 -9.98 -7.50
C ARG A 232 -2.11 -9.20 -8.26
N ILE A 233 -1.68 -8.05 -7.75
CA ILE A 233 -0.57 -7.28 -8.31
C ILE A 233 0.73 -8.10 -8.30
N ALA A 234 1.04 -8.74 -7.18
CA ALA A 234 2.24 -9.54 -7.02
C ALA A 234 2.29 -10.72 -8.01
N ILE A 235 1.16 -11.39 -8.24
CA ILE A 235 1.06 -12.47 -9.22
C ILE A 235 1.39 -11.97 -10.64
N VAL A 236 0.83 -10.84 -11.07
CA VAL A 236 1.12 -10.26 -12.40
C VAL A 236 2.59 -9.88 -12.52
N ARG A 237 3.15 -9.23 -11.50
CA ARG A 237 4.58 -8.85 -11.47
C ARG A 237 5.50 -10.08 -11.52
N ALA A 238 5.17 -11.15 -10.79
CA ALA A 238 5.93 -12.39 -10.83
C ALA A 238 5.90 -13.05 -12.21
N ALA A 239 4.72 -13.12 -12.84
CA ALA A 239 4.59 -13.63 -14.19
C ALA A 239 5.35 -12.78 -15.22
N ALA A 240 5.30 -11.45 -15.09
CA ALA A 240 6.06 -10.54 -15.95
C ALA A 240 7.57 -10.80 -15.86
N ARG A 241 8.12 -10.92 -14.64
CA ARG A 241 9.54 -11.24 -14.43
C ARG A 241 9.93 -12.59 -15.03
N PHE A 242 9.04 -13.57 -15.01
CA PHE A 242 9.30 -14.89 -15.57
C PHE A 242 9.21 -14.92 -17.10
N VAL A 243 8.13 -14.39 -17.67
CA VAL A 243 7.85 -14.43 -19.12
C VAL A 243 8.79 -13.50 -19.90
N PHE A 244 9.12 -12.34 -19.35
CA PHE A 244 9.94 -11.30 -19.98
C PHE A 244 11.34 -11.19 -19.37
N ARG A 245 11.88 -12.28 -18.83
CA ARG A 245 13.21 -12.29 -18.19
C ARG A 245 14.35 -11.85 -19.11
N ASP A 246 14.17 -12.03 -20.42
CA ASP A 246 15.07 -11.62 -21.49
C ASP A 246 14.79 -10.19 -22.03
N ARG A 247 13.76 -9.53 -21.50
CA ARG A 247 13.27 -8.19 -21.90
C ARG A 247 13.06 -7.29 -20.69
N PRO A 248 14.14 -6.83 -20.04
CA PRO A 248 14.07 -6.06 -18.80
C PRO A 248 13.30 -4.74 -18.93
N GLU A 249 13.26 -4.13 -20.12
CA GLU A 249 12.46 -2.95 -20.44
C GLU A 249 10.96 -3.20 -20.27
N ILE A 250 10.46 -4.38 -20.65
CA ILE A 250 9.06 -4.76 -20.44
C ILE A 250 8.80 -5.02 -18.96
N VAL A 251 9.71 -5.73 -18.28
CA VAL A 251 9.57 -5.99 -16.83
C VAL A 251 9.49 -4.68 -16.04
N ARG A 252 10.26 -3.66 -16.44
CA ARG A 252 10.21 -2.34 -15.80
C ARG A 252 8.80 -1.74 -15.85
N GLU A 253 8.05 -1.86 -16.95
CA GLU A 253 6.68 -1.34 -17.04
C GLU A 253 5.72 -1.97 -16.00
N ALA A 254 5.96 -3.21 -15.56
CA ALA A 254 5.15 -3.86 -14.52
C ALA A 254 5.50 -3.41 -13.09
N THR A 255 6.63 -2.70 -12.92
CA THR A 255 7.06 -2.15 -11.63
C THR A 255 6.43 -0.77 -11.39
N SER A 256 6.38 -0.32 -10.14
CA SER A 256 5.84 0.99 -9.79
C SER A 256 6.55 2.11 -10.55
N GLU A 257 5.85 2.88 -11.39
CA GLU A 257 6.42 4.05 -12.09
C GLU A 257 6.95 5.08 -11.09
N TYR A 258 6.25 5.22 -9.98
CA TYR A 258 6.59 6.13 -8.90
C TYR A 258 7.92 5.73 -8.25
N ALA A 259 8.11 4.45 -7.90
CA ALA A 259 9.40 3.96 -7.42
C ALA A 259 10.52 4.09 -8.47
N ARG A 260 10.20 4.05 -9.77
CA ARG A 260 11.20 4.28 -10.84
C ARG A 260 11.60 5.75 -10.96
N LYS A 261 10.64 6.67 -10.96
CA LYS A 261 10.91 8.13 -11.00
C LYS A 261 11.74 8.53 -9.79
N ARG A 262 11.38 8.05 -8.59
CA ARG A 262 12.15 8.22 -7.36
C ARG A 262 13.60 7.71 -7.47
N ARG A 263 13.82 6.45 -7.90
CA ARG A 263 15.18 5.91 -8.13
C ARG A 263 15.98 6.68 -9.18
N ALA A 264 15.33 7.31 -10.14
CA ALA A 264 15.99 8.14 -11.14
C ALA A 264 16.37 9.51 -10.57
N GLU A 265 15.48 10.11 -9.78
CA GLU A 265 15.74 11.35 -9.04
C GLU A 265 16.86 11.15 -8.01
N ALA A 266 16.80 10.13 -7.16
CA ALA A 266 17.84 9.81 -6.17
C ALA A 266 19.23 9.59 -6.81
N ARG A 267 19.30 8.97 -8.00
CA ARG A 267 20.55 8.84 -8.76
C ARG A 267 21.07 10.19 -9.25
N ARG A 268 20.20 11.06 -9.75
CA ARG A 268 20.59 12.42 -10.17
C ARG A 268 21.11 13.25 -9.00
N THR A 269 20.47 13.19 -7.84
CA THR A 269 20.93 13.93 -6.65
C THR A 269 22.29 13.43 -6.14
N LYS A 270 22.60 12.14 -6.32
CA LYS A 270 23.91 11.54 -6.01
C LYS A 270 25.00 11.85 -7.04
N GLU A 271 24.66 12.13 -8.29
CA GLU A 271 25.61 12.52 -9.34
C GLU A 271 25.93 14.04 -9.31
N SER A 272 25.04 14.86 -8.76
CA SER A 272 25.22 16.32 -8.62
C SER A 272 26.23 16.86 -7.57
N PRO A 273 26.91 16.10 -6.66
CA PRO A 273 27.89 16.69 -5.75
C PRO A 273 29.30 16.90 -6.35
N ALA A 274 29.54 16.60 -7.64
CA ALA A 274 30.89 16.61 -8.21
C ALA A 274 31.25 17.85 -9.06
N GLU A 275 30.33 18.80 -9.31
CA GLU A 275 30.55 19.88 -10.30
C GLU A 275 30.70 21.30 -9.73
N THR A 276 30.91 21.45 -8.42
CA THR A 276 31.20 22.76 -7.76
C THR A 276 32.43 22.75 -6.85
N ALA A 277 33.45 21.96 -7.20
CA ALA A 277 34.80 22.09 -6.63
C ALA A 277 35.84 22.11 -7.76
N GLY A 278 35.82 23.20 -8.53
CA GLY A 278 36.74 23.42 -9.65
C GLY A 278 36.54 24.80 -10.27
N GLY A 279 36.96 25.84 -9.53
CA GLY A 279 36.99 27.24 -9.97
C GLY A 279 37.80 28.07 -8.99
#